data_AF-A0A7Y6D4D7-F1
#
_entry.id   AF-A0A7Y6D4D7-F1
#
_cell.length_a   1.000
_cell.length_b   1.000
_cell.length_c   1.000
_cell.angle_alpha   90.00
_cell.angle_beta   90.00
_cell.angle_gamma   90.00
#
_symmetry.space_group_name_H-M   'P 1'
#
loop_
_entity.id
_entity.type
_entity.pdbx_description
1 polymer ?
#
loop_
_entity_poly.entity_id
_entity_poly.type
_entity_poly.pdbx_seq_one_letter_code
_entity_poly.pdbx_strand_id
1 'polypeptide(L)'
;MAAIVQAALCASIFFMIGLRYRPFPDSRYKLSVSIMAWAACAITGMQCVSLVGRMVIEHDFADASWFNTAFYFLASVLVFRAKGNVARIIRVE
;
A
#
# COMPACT_ATOMS: atom_id res chain seq x y z
N MET A 1 -12.32 2.76 -15.03
CA MET A 1 -12.30 3.74 -13.91
C MET A 1 -11.75 3.14 -12.61
N ALA A 2 -12.24 1.98 -12.15
CA ALA A 2 -11.75 1.31 -10.94
C ALA A 2 -10.22 1.14 -10.91
N ALA A 3 -9.61 0.79 -12.04
CA ALA A 3 -8.17 0.57 -12.14
C ALA A 3 -7.33 1.81 -11.82
N ILE A 4 -7.80 3.01 -12.22
CA ILE A 4 -7.12 4.28 -11.94
C ILE A 4 -7.17 4.57 -10.43
N VAL A 5 -8.35 4.40 -9.83
CA VAL A 5 -8.55 4.58 -8.40
C VAL A 5 -7.70 3.59 -7.61
N GLN A 6 -7.69 2.32 -8.02
CA GLN A 6 -6.90 1.28 -7.37
C GLN A 6 -5.40 1.58 -7.47
N ALA A 7 -4.90 2.01 -8.63
CA ALA A 7 -3.50 2.42 -8.79
C ALA A 7 -3.13 3.58 -7.86
N ALA A 8 -3.99 4.60 -7.74
CA ALA A 8 -3.77 5.72 -6.83
C ALA A 8 -3.73 5.28 -5.35
N LEU A 9 -4.63 4.38 -4.94
CA LEU A 9 -4.67 3.84 -3.59
C LEU A 9 -3.43 3.01 -3.28
N CYS A 10 -3.01 2.12 -4.19
CA CYS A 10 -1.79 1.35 -4.05
C CYS A 10 -0.54 2.26 -3.94
N ALA A 11 -0.45 3.30 -4.78
CA ALA A 11 0.63 4.28 -4.72
C ALA A 11 0.66 5.01 -3.36
N SER A 12 -0.50 5.37 -2.82
CA SER A 12 -0.60 6.04 -1.52
C SER A 12 -0.11 5.16 -0.36
N ILE A 13 -0.44 3.87 -0.37
CA ILE A 13 0.00 2.91 0.65
C ILE A 13 1.53 2.76 0.58
N PHE A 14 2.05 2.55 -0.63
CA PHE A 14 3.49 2.42 -0.86
C PHE A 14 4.25 3.67 -0.40
N PHE A 15 3.77 4.87 -0.75
CA PHE A 15 4.38 6.12 -0.31
C PHE A 15 4.40 6.25 1.22
N MET A 16 3.28 5.93 1.87
CA MET A 16 3.16 6.07 3.32
C MET A 16 4.05 5.09 4.10
N ILE A 17 4.13 3.82 3.68
CA ILE A 17 4.93 2.80 4.36
C ILE A 17 6.40 2.89 3.95
N GLY A 18 6.69 3.04 2.66
CA GLY A 18 8.04 2.97 2.12
C GLY A 18 8.84 4.27 2.21
N LEU A 19 8.19 5.43 2.04
CA LEU A 19 8.88 6.72 1.93
C LEU A 19 8.61 7.66 3.11
N ARG A 20 7.39 7.65 3.66
CA ARG A 20 7.00 8.57 4.73
C ARG A 20 7.26 8.02 6.13
N TYR A 21 7.23 6.70 6.32
CA TYR A 21 7.50 6.12 7.62
C TYR A 21 8.93 6.43 8.06
N ARG A 22 9.06 6.99 9.26
CA ARG A 22 10.34 7.10 9.97
C ARG A 22 10.25 6.29 11.26
N PRO A 23 11.21 5.39 11.53
CA PRO A 23 11.25 4.68 12.79
C PRO A 23 11.40 5.68 13.94
N PHE A 24 10.59 5.51 14.99
CA PHE A 24 10.72 6.32 16.20
C PHE A 24 12.04 5.96 16.89
N PRO A 25 12.70 6.92 17.57
CA PRO A 25 14.01 6.70 18.20
C PRO A 25 14.02 5.54 19.21
N ASP A 26 12.89 5.22 19.85
CA ASP A 26 12.75 4.10 20.79
C ASP A 26 12.12 2.83 20.20
N SER A 27 11.90 2.77 18.87
CA SER A 27 11.24 1.61 18.27
C SER A 27 12.16 0.39 18.28
N ARG A 28 11.75 -0.68 18.98
CA ARG A 28 12.45 -1.97 18.91
C ARG A 28 12.15 -2.65 17.59
N TYR A 29 13.20 -3.13 16.92
CA TYR A 29 13.05 -3.90 15.70
C TYR A 29 12.26 -5.20 15.98
N LYS A 30 11.15 -5.38 15.26
CA LYS A 30 10.39 -6.63 15.23
C LYS A 30 10.42 -7.17 13.80
N LEU A 31 11.01 -8.36 13.61
CA LEU A 31 11.15 -9.00 12.30
C LEU A 31 9.79 -9.18 11.62
N SER A 32 8.78 -9.62 12.38
CA SER A 32 7.41 -9.83 11.90
C SER A 32 6.79 -8.54 11.31
N VAL A 33 6.98 -7.40 11.98
CA VAL A 33 6.51 -6.09 11.52
C VAL A 33 7.22 -5.70 10.22
N SER A 34 8.53 -5.92 10.15
CA SER A 34 9.33 -5.55 8.98
C SER A 34 8.97 -6.39 7.76
N ILE A 35 8.76 -7.70 7.93
CA ILE A 35 8.29 -8.59 6.85
C ILE A 35 6.91 -8.16 6.38
N MET A 36 5.99 -7.81 7.29
CA MET A 36 4.65 -7.37 6.92
C MET A 36 4.67 -6.03 6.16
N ALA A 37 5.51 -5.09 6.60
CA ALA A 37 5.73 -3.82 5.91
C ALA A 37 6.30 -4.04 4.51
N TRP A 38 7.30 -4.93 4.39
CA TRP A 38 7.86 -5.31 3.10
C TRP A 38 6.83 -5.95 2.18
N ALA A 39 6.05 -6.92 2.66
CA ALA A 39 5.00 -7.58 1.88
C ALA A 39 3.92 -6.59 1.41
N ALA A 40 3.47 -5.70 2.30
CA ALA A 40 2.50 -4.66 1.96
C ALA A 40 3.03 -3.72 0.87
N CYS A 41 4.29 -3.26 0.99
CA CYS A 41 4.94 -2.44 -0.04
C CYS A 41 5.13 -3.19 -1.36
N ALA A 42 5.58 -4.46 -1.32
CA ALA A 42 5.81 -5.25 -2.53
C ALA A 42 4.51 -5.49 -3.30
N ILE A 43 3.44 -5.92 -2.62
CA ILE A 43 2.13 -6.17 -3.24
C ILE A 43 1.55 -4.90 -3.83
N THR A 44 1.49 -3.81 -3.05
CA THR A 44 0.90 -2.55 -3.53
C THR A 44 1.75 -1.89 -4.61
N GLY A 45 3.08 -1.96 -4.51
CA GLY A 45 4.01 -1.48 -5.54
C GLY A 45 3.84 -2.23 -6.85
N MET A 46 3.87 -3.58 -6.82
CA MET A 46 3.68 -4.40 -8.03
C MET A 46 2.30 -4.18 -8.66
N GLN A 47 1.24 -4.11 -7.85
CA GLN A 47 -0.11 -3.85 -8.36
C GLN A 47 -0.21 -2.48 -9.03
N CYS A 48 0.39 -1.46 -8.43
CA CYS A 48 0.44 -0.11 -9.00
C CYS A 48 1.18 -0.11 -10.35
N VAL A 49 2.39 -0.69 -10.40
CA VAL A 49 3.20 -0.74 -11.63
C VAL A 49 2.49 -1.54 -12.72
N SER A 50 1.84 -2.66 -12.38
CA SER A 50 1.09 -3.45 -13.35
C SER A 50 -0.09 -2.67 -13.95
N LEU A 51 -0.89 -2.01 -13.12
CA LEU A 51 -2.03 -1.21 -13.58
C LEU A 51 -1.60 -0.01 -14.42
N VAL A 52 -0.58 0.73 -13.96
CA VAL A 52 -0.04 1.89 -14.69
C VAL A 52 0.62 1.45 -15.99
N GLY A 53 1.39 0.36 -15.98
CA GLY A 53 2.04 -0.19 -17.17
C GLY A 53 1.03 -0.53 -18.26
N ARG A 54 -0.07 -1.21 -17.92
CA ARG A 54 -1.15 -1.51 -18.87
C ARG A 54 -1.81 -0.26 -19.44
N MET A 55 -2.09 0.74 -18.59
CA MET A 55 -2.73 1.98 -19.05
C MET A 55 -1.82 2.81 -19.97
N VAL A 56 -0.53 2.88 -19.66
CA VAL A 56 0.42 3.76 -20.36
C VAL A 56 1.01 3.09 -21.61
N ILE A 57 1.31 1.80 -21.54
CA ILE A 57 1.99 1.07 -22.62
C ILE A 57 0.98 0.41 -23.55
N GLU A 58 -0.02 -0.27 -23.00
CA GLU A 58 -1.00 -1.05 -23.78
C GLU A 58 -2.24 -0.23 -24.15
N HIS A 59 -2.39 0.99 -23.61
CA HIS A 59 -3.60 1.81 -23.69
C HIS A 59 -4.88 1.06 -23.26
N ASP A 60 -4.71 0.03 -22.43
CA ASP A 60 -5.78 -0.83 -21.94
C ASP A 60 -6.08 -0.51 -20.46
N PHE A 61 -7.37 -0.37 -20.17
CA PHE A 61 -7.86 -0.19 -18.81
C PHE A 61 -8.28 -1.55 -18.28
N ALA A 62 -7.36 -2.22 -17.58
CA ALA A 62 -7.64 -3.50 -16.92
C ALA A 62 -8.95 -3.43 -16.13
N ASP A 63 -9.78 -4.47 -16.26
CA ASP A 63 -11.00 -4.62 -15.49
C ASP A 63 -10.66 -4.91 -14.02
N ALA A 64 -10.44 -3.83 -13.27
CA ALA A 64 -10.18 -3.89 -11.85
C ALA A 64 -11.49 -4.04 -11.08
N SER A 65 -11.54 -5.03 -10.19
CA SER A 65 -12.70 -5.24 -9.33
C SER A 65 -12.88 -4.09 -8.34
N TRP A 66 -14.08 -3.50 -8.35
CA TRP A 66 -14.48 -2.49 -7.35
C TRP A 66 -14.42 -3.02 -5.92
N PHE A 67 -14.67 -4.31 -5.72
CA PHE A 67 -14.54 -4.96 -4.42
C PHE A 67 -13.09 -4.91 -3.92
N ASN A 68 -12.13 -5.25 -4.80
CA ASN A 68 -10.71 -5.17 -4.45
C ASN A 68 -10.27 -3.71 -4.21
N THR A 69 -10.80 -2.78 -5.01
CA THR A 69 -10.57 -1.34 -4.83
C THR A 69 -11.02 -0.86 -3.44
N ALA A 70 -12.16 -1.36 -2.93
CA ALA A 70 -12.64 -1.04 -1.59
C ALA A 70 -11.70 -1.55 -0.48
N PHE A 71 -11.06 -2.72 -0.66
CA PHE A 71 -10.03 -3.19 0.28
C PHE A 71 -8.79 -2.32 0.26
N TYR A 72 -8.30 -1.92 -0.92
CA TYR A 72 -7.19 -0.99 -1.01
C TYR A 72 -7.53 0.37 -0.42
N PHE A 73 -8.79 0.82 -0.52
CA PHE A 73 -9.25 2.03 0.14
C PHE A 73 -9.17 1.88 1.66
N LEU A 74 -9.74 0.81 2.22
CA LEU A 74 -9.66 0.53 3.66
C LEU A 74 -8.20 0.45 4.14
N ALA A 75 -7.36 -0.28 3.41
CA ALA A 75 -5.94 -0.41 3.70
C ALA A 75 -5.24 0.94 3.68
N SER A 76 -5.51 1.80 2.68
CA SER A 76 -4.96 3.15 2.63
C SER A 76 -5.37 3.96 3.85
N VAL A 77 -6.65 3.94 4.25
CA VAL A 77 -7.15 4.65 5.43
C VAL A 77 -6.44 4.18 6.69
N LEU A 78 -6.26 2.87 6.88
CA LEU A 78 -5.54 2.32 8.04
C LEU A 78 -4.07 2.76 8.06
N VAL A 79 -3.41 2.74 6.91
CA VAL A 79 -2.00 3.16 6.76
C VAL A 79 -1.85 4.65 7.03
N PHE A 80 -2.76 5.49 6.54
CA PHE A 80 -2.79 6.92 6.84
C PHE A 80 -3.03 7.20 8.32
N ARG A 81 -3.99 6.50 8.96
CA ARG A 81 -4.24 6.63 10.40
C ARG A 81 -3.05 6.19 11.24
N ALA A 82 -2.33 5.15 10.80
CA ALA A 82 -1.12 4.68 11.45
C ALA A 82 0.14 5.49 11.06
N LYS A 83 0.02 6.50 10.18
CA LYS A 83 1.13 7.30 9.63
C LYS A 83 2.25 6.42 9.03
N GLY A 84 1.89 5.30 8.40
CA GLY A 84 2.84 4.33 7.86
C GLY A 84 3.43 3.34 8.89
N ASN A 85 3.10 3.47 10.17
CA ASN A 85 3.59 2.55 11.20
C ASN A 85 2.80 1.22 11.19
N VAL A 86 3.40 0.20 10.59
CA VAL A 86 2.79 -1.13 10.48
C VAL A 86 2.58 -1.80 11.84
N ALA A 87 3.45 -1.56 12.84
CA ALA A 87 3.30 -2.14 14.19
C ALA A 87 1.99 -1.67 14.86
N ARG A 88 1.63 -0.40 14.68
CA ARG A 88 0.39 0.18 15.18
C ARG A 88 -0.84 -0.39 14.46
N ILE A 89 -0.73 -0.73 13.17
CA ILE A 89 -1.82 -1.38 12.41
C ILE A 89 -2.11 -2.76 12.98
N ILE A 90 -1.07 -3.55 13.25
CA ILE A 90 -1.22 -4.93 13.76
C ILE A 90 -1.41 -5.01 15.28
N ARG A 91 -1.45 -3.86 15.99
CA ARG A 91 -1.54 -3.77 17.45
C ARG A 91 -0.46 -4.55 18.19
N VAL A 92 0.74 -4.60 17.62
CA VAL A 92 1.91 -5.23 18.23
C VAL A 92 2.80 -4.11 18.79
N GLU A 93 2.28 -3.38 19.78
CA GLU A 93 3.08 -2.43 20.58
C GLU A 93 3.85 -3.21 21.66
#